data_AF-A0A7Y6CUQ5-F1
#
_entry.id   AF-A0A7Y6CUQ5-F1
#
_cell.length_a   1.000
_cell.length_b   1.000
_cell.length_c   1.000
_cell.angle_alpha   90.00
_cell.angle_beta   90.00
_cell.angle_gamma   90.00
#
_symmetry.space_group_name_H-M   'P 1'
#
loop_
_entity.id
_entity.type
_entity.pdbx_description
1 polymer ?
#
loop_
_entity_poly.entity_id
_entity_poly.type
_entity_poly.pdbx_seq_one_letter_code
_entity_poly.pdbx_strand_id
1 'polypeptide(L)'
;AVLHDVVDRALQVHGALGYSTDLPLEAMYRFARAARIYDGPDEVHRQSVARRILRGYEAPPDGVPTEHVPTRREAARARFADLLEAVTSND
;
A
#
# COMPACT_ATOMS: atom_id res chain seq x y z
N ALA A 1 2.47 -11.52 -0.88
CA ALA A 1 1.10 -12.11 -0.79
C ALA A 1 1.08 -12.90 0.49
N VAL A 2 0.05 -12.75 1.33
CA VAL A 2 0.11 -13.18 2.75
C VAL A 2 0.60 -14.63 2.90
N LEU A 3 0.11 -15.56 2.07
CA LEU A 3 0.57 -16.95 2.07
C LEU A 3 2.10 -17.08 1.89
N HIS A 4 2.65 -16.46 0.85
CA HIS A 4 4.09 -16.50 0.57
C HIS A 4 4.89 -15.90 1.73
N ASP A 5 4.44 -14.76 2.25
CA ASP A 5 5.16 -14.02 3.29
C ASP A 5 5.13 -14.76 4.65
N VAL A 6 4.09 -15.55 4.90
CA VAL A 6 4.01 -16.43 6.10
C VAL A 6 4.92 -17.64 5.93
N VAL A 7 4.88 -18.31 4.78
CA VAL A 7 5.72 -19.50 4.53
C VAL A 7 7.20 -19.15 4.52
N ASP A 8 7.58 -18.02 3.92
CA ASP A 8 8.96 -17.52 3.89
C ASP A 8 9.52 -17.31 5.31
N ARG A 9 8.75 -16.66 6.19
CA ARG A 9 9.12 -16.48 7.59
C ARG A 9 9.23 -17.79 8.35
N ALA A 10 8.31 -18.73 8.10
CA ALA A 10 8.36 -20.06 8.72
C ALA A 10 9.63 -20.82 8.27
N LEU A 11 9.96 -20.77 6.98
CA LEU A 11 11.18 -21.36 6.44
C LEU A 11 12.43 -20.78 7.12
N GLN A 12 12.49 -19.45 7.23
CA GLN A 12 13.60 -18.75 7.88
C GLN A 12 13.79 -19.16 9.35
N VAL A 13 12.71 -19.30 10.12
CA VAL A 13 12.76 -19.72 11.55
C VAL A 13 13.33 -21.14 11.71
N HIS A 14 13.09 -22.03 10.74
CA HIS A 14 13.59 -23.42 10.76
C HIS A 14 14.98 -23.58 10.13
N GLY A 15 15.56 -22.52 9.56
CA GLY A 15 16.90 -22.56 8.96
C GLY A 15 17.04 -23.62 7.87
N ALA A 16 18.15 -24.36 7.87
CA ALA A 16 18.42 -25.39 6.87
C ALA A 16 17.34 -26.48 6.81
N LEU A 17 16.74 -26.83 7.97
CA LEU A 17 15.65 -27.79 8.03
C LEU A 17 14.41 -27.28 7.29
N GLY A 18 14.12 -25.98 7.35
CA GLY A 18 13.00 -25.36 6.63
C GLY A 18 13.15 -25.39 5.11
N TYR A 19 14.39 -25.38 4.60
CA TYR A 19 14.69 -25.46 3.16
C TYR A 19 14.86 -26.91 2.65
N SER A 20 14.91 -27.88 3.57
CA SER A 20 14.98 -29.30 3.23
C SER A 20 13.61 -29.86 2.84
N THR A 21 13.58 -31.10 2.33
CA THR A 21 12.35 -31.85 2.07
C THR A 21 11.82 -32.59 3.30
N ASP A 22 12.45 -32.41 4.47
CA ASP A 22 12.06 -33.10 5.72
C ASP A 22 10.85 -32.43 6.39
N LEU A 23 10.58 -31.17 6.06
CA LEU A 23 9.39 -30.41 6.42
C LEU A 23 8.62 -30.05 5.13
N PRO A 24 7.30 -29.81 5.19
CA PRO A 24 6.52 -29.43 4.00
C PRO A 24 6.79 -27.99 3.50
N LEU A 25 7.65 -27.24 4.20
CA LEU A 25 7.83 -25.79 4.01
C LEU A 25 8.40 -25.44 2.64
N GLU A 26 9.27 -26.29 2.08
CA GLU A 26 9.89 -26.06 0.78
C GLU A 26 8.88 -26.21 -0.37
N ALA A 27 7.96 -27.18 -0.26
CA ALA A 27 6.89 -27.42 -1.21
C ALA A 27 5.84 -26.31 -1.13
N MET A 28 5.48 -25.91 0.09
CA MET A 28 4.59 -24.78 0.33
C MET A 28 5.15 -23.49 -0.24
N TYR A 29 6.46 -23.24 -0.13
CA TYR A 29 7.10 -22.04 -0.67
C TYR A 29 7.01 -22.00 -2.21
N ARG A 30 7.33 -23.11 -2.87
CA ARG A 30 7.19 -23.25 -4.33
C ARG A 30 5.76 -23.05 -4.79
N PHE A 31 4.80 -23.66 -4.10
CA PHE A 31 3.38 -23.49 -4.40
C PHE A 31 2.92 -22.04 -4.22
N ALA A 32 3.27 -21.42 -3.09
CA ALA A 32 2.92 -20.03 -2.80
C ALA A 32 3.47 -19.06 -3.86
N ARG A 33 4.66 -19.34 -4.40
CA ARG A 33 5.22 -18.57 -5.52
C ARG A 33 4.40 -18.71 -6.80
N ALA A 34 3.95 -19.93 -7.11
CA ALA A 34 3.15 -20.21 -8.31
C ALA A 34 1.73 -19.62 -8.20
N ALA A 35 1.15 -19.62 -7.00
CA ALA A 35 -0.17 -19.04 -6.71
C ALA A 35 -0.26 -17.53 -7.03
N ARG A 36 0.87 -16.80 -7.07
CA ARG A 36 0.90 -15.39 -7.50
C ARG A 36 0.73 -15.17 -9.00
N ILE A 37 0.70 -16.26 -9.77
CA ILE A 37 0.58 -16.26 -11.23
C ILE A 37 -0.75 -16.92 -11.65
N TYR A 38 -1.11 -18.01 -10.97
CA TYR A 38 -2.36 -18.72 -11.23
C TYR A 38 -3.58 -17.84 -10.97
N ASP A 39 -4.63 -18.06 -11.78
CA ASP A 39 -5.89 -17.29 -11.75
C ASP A 39 -5.71 -15.76 -11.91
N GLY A 40 -4.65 -15.36 -12.60
CA GLY A 40 -4.32 -13.96 -12.85
C GLY A 40 -3.13 -13.49 -12.02
N PRO A 41 -2.06 -12.99 -12.67
CA PRO A 41 -0.97 -12.36 -11.95
C PRO A 41 -1.46 -11.24 -11.02
N ASP A 42 -0.77 -11.01 -9.90
CA ASP A 42 -1.11 -9.97 -8.93
C ASP A 42 -1.35 -8.59 -9.58
N GLU A 43 -0.66 -8.28 -10.68
CA GLU A 43 -0.83 -7.07 -11.47
C GLU A 43 -2.25 -6.93 -12.05
N VAL A 44 -2.83 -8.03 -12.54
CA VAL A 44 -4.19 -8.05 -13.11
C VAL A 44 -5.21 -7.78 -12.02
N HIS A 45 -5.04 -8.42 -10.86
CA HIS A 45 -5.90 -8.16 -9.69
C HIS A 45 -5.79 -6.72 -9.21
N ARG A 46 -4.57 -6.18 -9.08
CA ARG A 46 -4.35 -4.77 -8.73
C ARG A 46 -5.01 -3.82 -9.72
N GLN A 47 -4.88 -4.07 -11.03
CA GLN A 47 -5.50 -3.24 -12.05
C GLN A 47 -7.03 -3.32 -12.03
N SER A 48 -7.60 -4.51 -11.80
CA SER A 48 -9.04 -4.70 -11.67
C SER A 48 -9.60 -3.92 -10.48
N VAL A 49 -8.96 -4.03 -9.31
CA VAL A 49 -9.32 -3.28 -8.10
C VAL A 49 -9.15 -1.77 -8.32
N ALA A 50 -8.05 -1.33 -8.91
CA ALA A 50 -7.81 0.08 -9.21
C ALA A 50 -8.91 0.66 -10.11
N ARG A 51 -9.27 -0.02 -11.20
CA ARG A 51 -10.38 0.40 -12.09
C ARG A 51 -11.71 0.50 -11.35
N ARG A 52 -11.99 -0.42 -10.41
CA ARG A 52 -13.21 -0.39 -9.60
C ARG A 52 -13.22 0.80 -8.64
N ILE A 53 -12.12 1.05 -7.94
CA ILE A 53 -11.98 2.16 -6.98
C ILE A 53 -12.07 3.51 -7.71
N LEU A 54 -11.37 3.65 -8.84
CA LEU A 54 -11.29 4.91 -9.59
C LEU A 54 -12.54 5.22 -10.43
N ARG A 55 -13.49 4.30 -10.59
CA ARG A 55 -14.69 4.51 -11.42
C ARG A 55 -15.50 5.75 -11.02
N GLY A 56 -15.54 6.09 -9.73
CA GLY A 56 -16.24 7.26 -9.19
C GLY A 56 -15.31 8.40 -8.77
N TYR A 57 -14.03 8.34 -9.14
CA TYR A 57 -13.05 9.35 -8.78
C TYR A 57 -12.85 10.31 -9.94
N GLU A 58 -13.11 11.59 -9.71
CA GLU A 58 -12.78 12.67 -10.65
C GLU A 58 -11.41 13.23 -10.33
N ALA A 59 -10.59 13.44 -11.36
CA ALA A 59 -9.30 14.11 -11.18
C ALA A 59 -9.53 15.56 -10.76
N PRO A 60 -8.69 16.12 -9.85
CA PRO A 60 -8.74 17.53 -9.50
C PRO A 60 -8.66 18.43 -10.75
N PRO A 61 -9.45 19.51 -10.86
CA PRO A 61 -9.53 20.35 -12.06
C PRO A 61 -8.20 21.01 -12.46
N ASP A 62 -7.37 21.30 -11.47
CA ASP A 62 -6.04 21.89 -11.62
C ASP A 62 -4.94 20.86 -11.89
N GLY A 63 -5.29 19.57 -11.91
CA GLY A 63 -4.35 18.45 -12.07
C GLY A 63 -3.42 18.24 -10.86
N VAL A 64 -3.61 18.98 -9.78
CA VAL A 64 -2.78 18.89 -8.58
C VAL A 64 -3.38 17.83 -7.66
N PRO A 65 -2.61 16.83 -7.19
CA PRO A 65 -3.13 15.85 -6.24
C PRO A 65 -3.71 16.53 -4.99
N THR A 66 -4.88 16.06 -4.54
CA THR A 66 -5.57 16.61 -3.37
C THR A 66 -4.76 16.49 -2.07
N GLU A 67 -3.79 15.58 -2.04
CA GLU A 67 -2.82 15.37 -0.94
C GLU A 67 -1.53 16.20 -1.11
N HIS A 68 -1.44 17.09 -2.12
CA HIS A 68 -0.25 17.91 -2.35
C HIS A 68 -0.04 18.90 -1.21
N VAL A 69 0.94 18.58 -0.35
CA VAL A 69 1.20 19.28 0.91
C VAL A 69 1.41 20.79 0.76
N PRO A 70 2.19 21.30 -0.21
CA PRO A 70 2.34 22.74 -0.40
C PRO A 70 1.00 23.47 -0.61
N THR A 71 0.17 23.00 -1.55
CA THR A 71 -1.16 23.59 -1.83
C THR A 71 -2.08 23.46 -0.61
N ARG A 72 -2.06 22.32 0.08
CA ARG A 72 -2.84 22.13 1.32
C ARG A 72 -2.39 23.05 2.45
N ARG A 73 -1.09 23.30 2.59
CA ARG A 73 -0.55 24.22 3.61
C ARG A 73 -0.98 25.65 3.34
N GLU A 74 -0.93 26.08 2.09
CA GLU A 74 -1.41 27.40 1.68
C GLU A 74 -2.91 27.55 1.94
N ALA A 75 -3.71 26.58 1.48
CA ALA A 75 -5.16 26.55 1.73
C ALA A 75 -5.48 26.52 3.24
N ALA A 76 -4.71 25.78 4.03
CA ALA A 76 -4.87 25.76 5.48
C ALA A 76 -4.55 27.12 6.12
N ARG A 77 -3.45 27.78 5.71
CA ARG A 77 -3.11 29.13 6.19
C ARG A 77 -4.21 30.13 5.86
N ALA A 78 -4.72 30.09 4.62
CA ALA A 78 -5.82 30.96 4.21
C ALA A 78 -7.10 30.69 5.03
N ARG A 79 -7.46 29.41 5.20
CA ARG A 79 -8.64 29.01 5.98
C ARG A 79 -8.58 29.42 7.44
N PHE A 80 -7.38 29.43 8.03
CA PHE A 80 -7.17 29.71 9.45
C PHE A 80 -6.48 31.07 9.70
N ALA A 81 -6.54 31.99 8.73
CA ALA A 81 -5.88 33.29 8.82
C ALA A 81 -6.29 34.07 10.09
N ASP A 82 -7.59 34.17 10.35
CA ASP A 82 -8.14 34.88 11.52
C ASP A 82 -7.62 34.31 12.85
N LEU A 83 -7.43 32.98 12.94
CA LEU A 83 -6.89 32.34 14.13
C LEU A 83 -5.41 32.60 14.29
N LEU A 84 -4.66 32.62 13.18
CA LEU A 84 -3.23 32.93 13.20
C LEU A 84 -3.00 34.38 13.65
N GLU A 85 -3.80 35.32 13.15
CA GLU A 85 -3.74 36.72 13.58
C GLU A 85 -4.05 36.89 15.07
N ALA A 86 -5.10 36.23 15.56
CA ALA A 86 -5.47 36.26 16.98
C ALA A 86 -4.38 35.70 17.90
N VAL A 87 -3.66 34.65 17.48
CA VAL A 87 -2.52 34.10 18.23
C VAL A 87 -1.35 35.07 18.21
N THR A 88 -0.98 35.60 17.03
CA THR A 88 0.14 36.54 16.90
C THR A 88 -0.10 37.90 17.57
N SER A 89 -1.37 38.27 17.79
CA SER A 89 -1.74 39.53 18.48
C SER A 89 -1.74 39.40 20.01
N ASN A 90 -1.66 38.17 20.53
CA ASN A 90 -1.63 37.87 21.96
C ASN A 90 -0.20 37.61 22.49
N ASP A 91 0.81 37.69 21.63
CA ASP A 91 2.25 37.68 21.94
C ASP A 91 2.80 39.11 22.04
#